data_AF-A0A267MN83-F1
#
_entry.id   AF-A0A267MN83-F1
#
_cell.length_a   1.000
_cell.length_b   1.000
_cell.length_c   1.000
_cell.angle_alpha   90.00
_cell.angle_beta   90.00
_cell.angle_gamma   90.00
#
_symmetry.space_group_name_H-M   'P 1'
#
loop_
_entity.id
_entity.type
_entity.pdbx_description
1 polymer ?
#
loop_
_entity_poly.entity_id
_entity_poly.type
_entity_poly.pdbx_seq_one_letter_code
_entity_poly.pdbx_strand_id
1 'polypeptide(L)'
;MAVVFDRTNGLVDRPTHYCPGCTHGIIHRLVGECLEELGVLGDAIGVAPVGCSVLAYDYFNCDMHEAAHGRAPAVATGIKRTLPDKVVFTYQGDGDLASIGAAEIIHAAHRGEKFTTIFVNNAIYGMTGGQMAPTTLIGQKATTAPYGRDVEHSGMPLKVSEMLSTIDGAVFVERVSVHNPANIRKTKKAIKKAFEIQLKGLGFGIVEVLSTCPTNWGILPTDSLKWLETNMIPYFPLGNLRMPKEVE
;
A
#
# COMPACT_ATOMS: atom_id res chain seq x y z
N MET A 1 -24.43 23.75 -11.82
CA MET A 1 -23.17 23.76 -11.04
C MET A 1 -22.51 22.41 -11.30
N ALA A 2 -21.33 22.38 -11.92
CA ALA A 2 -20.65 21.11 -12.19
C ALA A 2 -20.24 20.48 -10.85
N VAL A 3 -20.55 19.20 -10.66
CA VAL A 3 -20.08 18.45 -9.49
C VAL A 3 -18.55 18.30 -9.63
N VAL A 4 -17.80 19.01 -8.78
CA VAL A 4 -16.32 19.02 -8.82
C VAL A 4 -15.75 17.82 -8.06
N PHE A 5 -16.53 17.24 -7.16
CA PHE A 5 -16.19 16.05 -6.39
C PHE A 5 -17.46 15.25 -6.11
N ASP A 6 -17.43 13.97 -6.47
CA ASP A 6 -18.44 12.99 -6.10
C ASP A 6 -17.76 11.80 -5.44
N ARG A 7 -18.52 11.03 -4.66
CA ARG A 7 -18.00 9.79 -4.08
C ARG A 7 -17.80 8.78 -5.21
N THR A 8 -16.65 8.10 -5.21
CA THR A 8 -16.42 6.99 -6.14
C THR A 8 -17.40 5.85 -5.88
N ASN A 9 -17.90 5.23 -6.95
CA ASN A 9 -18.68 4.00 -6.87
C ASN A 9 -17.83 2.80 -6.42
N GLY A 10 -16.51 2.93 -6.39
CA GLY A 10 -15.58 1.91 -5.90
C GLY A 10 -15.57 1.73 -4.38
N LEU A 11 -16.28 2.56 -3.62
CA LEU A 11 -16.43 2.43 -2.17
C LEU A 11 -17.91 2.46 -1.75
N VAL A 12 -18.33 1.52 -0.92
CA VAL A 12 -19.70 1.48 -0.39
C VAL A 12 -19.95 2.61 0.61
N ASP A 13 -21.21 3.02 0.80
CA ASP A 13 -21.59 4.02 1.80
C ASP A 13 -21.55 3.49 3.24
N ARG A 14 -20.32 3.32 3.75
CA ARG A 14 -20.05 2.87 5.11
C ARG A 14 -18.98 3.73 5.78
N PRO A 15 -19.17 4.13 7.05
CA PRO A 15 -18.12 4.77 7.83
C PRO A 15 -16.91 3.85 8.00
N THR A 16 -15.71 4.38 7.79
CA THR A 16 -14.46 3.64 8.05
C THR A 16 -14.11 3.69 9.53
N HIS A 17 -13.50 2.63 10.06
CA HIS A 17 -13.04 2.58 11.45
C HIS A 17 -11.68 3.28 11.69
N TYR A 18 -11.04 3.82 10.65
CA TYR A 18 -9.73 4.43 10.75
C TYR A 18 -9.72 5.67 11.67
N CYS A 19 -8.60 5.87 12.37
CA CYS A 19 -8.43 7.00 13.28
C CYS A 19 -8.48 8.36 12.54
N PRO A 20 -8.93 9.44 13.19
CA PRO A 20 -8.80 10.78 12.64
C PRO A 20 -7.36 11.11 12.24
N GLY A 21 -7.16 11.61 11.02
CA GLY A 21 -5.83 11.89 10.47
C GLY A 21 -5.10 10.70 9.85
N CYS A 22 -5.65 9.49 9.95
CA CYS A 22 -5.11 8.34 9.23
C CYS A 22 -5.39 8.48 7.73
N THR A 23 -4.37 8.23 6.91
CA THR A 23 -4.47 8.41 5.46
C THR A 23 -5.03 7.22 4.68
N HIS A 24 -5.38 6.10 5.33
CA HIS A 24 -6.00 4.94 4.66
C HIS A 24 -7.25 5.31 3.85
N GLY A 25 -8.12 6.19 4.39
CA GLY A 25 -9.33 6.61 3.68
C GLY A 25 -9.06 7.31 2.35
N ILE A 26 -7.98 8.10 2.27
CA ILE A 26 -7.54 8.72 1.02
C ILE A 26 -7.07 7.65 0.04
N ILE A 27 -6.26 6.69 0.50
CA ILE A 27 -5.72 5.61 -0.34
C ILE A 27 -6.85 4.72 -0.87
N HIS A 28 -7.83 4.35 -0.03
CA HIS A 28 -9.02 3.60 -0.45
C HIS A 28 -9.78 4.32 -1.55
N ARG A 29 -10.02 5.63 -1.38
CA ARG A 29 -10.68 6.45 -2.38
C ARG A 29 -9.94 6.43 -3.71
N LEU A 30 -8.62 6.61 -3.68
CA LEU A 30 -7.82 6.61 -4.90
C LEU A 30 -7.84 5.25 -5.62
N VAL A 31 -7.78 4.14 -4.89
CA VAL A 31 -7.91 2.80 -5.48
C VAL A 31 -9.28 2.65 -6.14
N GLY A 32 -10.38 2.99 -5.44
CA GLY A 32 -11.73 2.93 -5.98
C GLY A 32 -11.93 3.79 -7.23
N GLU A 33 -11.48 5.06 -7.19
CA GLU A 33 -11.51 5.97 -8.34
C GLU A 33 -10.74 5.41 -9.53
N CYS A 34 -9.57 4.78 -9.32
CA CYS A 34 -8.80 4.18 -10.40
C CYS A 34 -9.49 2.97 -11.04
N LEU A 35 -10.12 2.09 -10.24
CA LEU A 35 -10.88 0.95 -10.75
C LEU A 35 -12.09 1.40 -11.57
N GLU A 36 -12.79 2.44 -11.09
CA GLU A 36 -13.92 3.05 -11.78
C GLU A 36 -13.51 3.72 -13.10
N GLU A 37 -12.47 4.55 -13.10
CA GLU A 37 -11.97 5.23 -14.29
C GLU A 37 -11.44 4.29 -15.37
N LEU A 38 -10.94 3.11 -14.98
CA LEU A 38 -10.47 2.09 -15.90
C LEU A 38 -11.61 1.18 -16.39
N GLY A 39 -12.83 1.33 -15.85
CA GLY A 39 -13.99 0.52 -16.23
C GLY A 39 -13.91 -0.93 -15.76
N VAL A 40 -13.11 -1.22 -14.72
CA VAL A 40 -12.82 -2.59 -14.26
C VAL A 40 -13.36 -2.90 -12.86
N LEU A 41 -14.15 -1.99 -12.28
CA LEU A 41 -14.67 -2.15 -10.92
C LEU A 41 -15.43 -3.48 -10.73
N GLY A 42 -16.27 -3.87 -11.70
CA GLY A 42 -17.01 -5.14 -11.66
C GLY A 42 -16.17 -6.40 -11.90
N ASP A 43 -14.91 -6.24 -12.31
CA ASP A 43 -13.94 -7.32 -12.54
C ASP A 43 -12.81 -7.33 -11.51
N ALA A 44 -12.84 -6.39 -10.56
CA ALA A 44 -11.82 -6.24 -9.54
C ALA A 44 -12.03 -7.24 -8.39
N ILE A 45 -10.94 -7.87 -7.96
CA ILE A 45 -10.90 -8.71 -6.76
C ILE A 45 -9.74 -8.23 -5.89
N GLY A 46 -10.07 -7.67 -4.73
CA GLY A 46 -9.06 -7.26 -3.76
C GLY A 46 -8.77 -8.33 -2.72
N VAL A 47 -7.57 -8.27 -2.14
CA VAL A 47 -7.16 -9.10 -1.02
C VAL A 47 -6.84 -8.21 0.17
N ALA A 48 -7.65 -8.31 1.21
CA ALA A 48 -7.45 -7.60 2.46
C ALA A 48 -6.35 -8.29 3.29
N PRO A 49 -5.49 -7.53 3.99
CA PRO A 49 -4.43 -8.07 4.83
C PRO A 49 -4.95 -8.30 6.25
N VAL A 50 -4.09 -8.74 7.17
CA VAL A 50 -4.30 -8.51 8.61
C VAL A 50 -3.52 -7.25 9.02
N GLY A 51 -4.22 -6.29 9.64
CA GLY A 51 -3.69 -4.97 10.00
C GLY A 51 -4.81 -3.94 10.01
N CYS A 52 -4.51 -2.64 10.14
CA CYS A 52 -5.54 -1.60 10.20
C CYS A 52 -6.58 -1.73 9.07
N SER A 53 -6.16 -2.15 7.89
CA SER A 53 -7.04 -2.34 6.74
C SER A 53 -7.70 -3.72 6.63
N VAL A 54 -7.78 -4.53 7.70
CA VAL A 54 -8.39 -5.87 7.65
C VAL A 54 -9.83 -5.83 7.16
N LEU A 55 -10.58 -4.81 7.60
CA LEU A 55 -11.98 -4.59 7.20
C LEU A 55 -12.10 -3.91 5.82
N ALA A 56 -11.07 -3.94 4.97
CA ALA A 56 -11.16 -3.37 3.63
C ALA A 56 -12.29 -4.00 2.80
N TYR A 57 -12.63 -5.27 3.07
CA TYR A 57 -13.77 -5.96 2.45
C TYR A 57 -15.12 -5.33 2.76
N ASP A 58 -15.23 -4.58 3.86
CA ASP A 58 -16.44 -3.85 4.22
C ASP A 58 -16.55 -2.48 3.53
N TYR A 59 -15.50 -2.03 2.83
CA TYR A 59 -15.39 -0.68 2.29
C TYR A 59 -15.32 -0.63 0.76
N PHE A 60 -14.61 -1.57 0.13
CA PHE A 60 -14.52 -1.63 -1.32
C PHE A 60 -15.79 -2.23 -1.92
N ASN A 61 -16.28 -1.62 -3.00
CA ASN A 61 -17.45 -2.07 -3.74
C ASN A 61 -17.05 -3.03 -4.87
N CYS A 62 -16.23 -4.01 -4.55
CA CYS A 62 -15.82 -5.11 -5.43
C CYS A 62 -15.61 -6.37 -4.58
N ASP A 63 -15.38 -7.51 -5.22
CA ASP A 63 -15.12 -8.75 -4.48
C ASP A 63 -13.83 -8.63 -3.66
N MET A 64 -13.87 -9.07 -2.40
CA MET A 64 -12.74 -8.96 -1.48
C MET A 64 -12.54 -10.27 -0.73
N HIS A 65 -11.30 -10.74 -0.66
CA HIS A 65 -10.90 -11.91 0.14
C HIS A 65 -10.01 -11.47 1.30
N GLU A 66 -10.34 -11.88 2.53
CA GLU A 66 -9.46 -11.67 3.68
C GLU A 66 -8.38 -12.76 3.72
N ALA A 67 -7.11 -12.37 3.66
CA ALA A 67 -6.00 -13.30 3.80
C ALA A 67 -5.51 -13.37 5.25
N ALA A 68 -4.96 -14.53 5.64
CA ALA A 68 -4.16 -14.61 6.86
C ALA A 68 -2.95 -13.64 6.80
N HIS A 69 -2.44 -13.23 7.96
CA HIS A 69 -1.39 -12.22 8.05
C HIS A 69 -0.16 -12.58 7.20
N GLY A 70 0.23 -11.67 6.30
CA GLY A 70 1.33 -11.81 5.35
C GLY A 70 1.04 -12.70 4.13
N ARG A 71 -0.16 -13.30 4.03
CA ARG A 71 -0.51 -14.25 2.95
C ARG A 71 -1.26 -13.61 1.79
N ALA A 72 -1.49 -12.30 1.82
CA ALA A 72 -2.18 -11.61 0.73
C ALA A 72 -1.53 -11.85 -0.66
N PRO A 73 -0.19 -11.86 -0.83
CA PRO A 73 0.42 -12.15 -2.13
C PRO A 73 0.19 -13.60 -2.59
N ALA A 74 0.17 -14.56 -1.67
CA ALA A 74 -0.10 -15.97 -1.97
C ALA A 74 -1.55 -16.17 -2.42
N VAL A 75 -2.50 -15.56 -1.69
CA VAL A 75 -3.92 -15.56 -2.04
C VAL A 75 -4.13 -14.88 -3.40
N ALA A 76 -3.56 -13.69 -3.61
CA ALA A 76 -3.67 -12.97 -4.88
C ALA A 76 -3.08 -13.76 -6.05
N THR A 77 -1.97 -14.47 -5.83
CA THR A 77 -1.41 -15.40 -6.82
C THR A 77 -2.43 -16.48 -7.21
N GLY A 78 -3.07 -17.12 -6.22
CA GLY A 78 -4.08 -18.14 -6.46
C GLY A 78 -5.29 -17.61 -7.23
N ILE A 79 -5.82 -16.46 -6.80
CA ILE A 79 -6.94 -15.77 -7.46
C ILE A 79 -6.56 -15.45 -8.90
N LYS A 80 -5.42 -14.78 -9.12
CA LYS A 80 -5.03 -14.33 -10.46
C LYS A 80 -4.75 -15.47 -11.42
N ARG A 81 -4.19 -16.59 -10.95
CA ARG A 81 -3.94 -17.77 -11.78
C ARG A 81 -5.21 -18.55 -12.11
N THR A 82 -6.21 -18.52 -11.22
CA THR A 82 -7.51 -19.17 -11.44
C THR A 82 -8.42 -18.31 -12.32
N LEU A 83 -8.33 -16.98 -12.18
CA LEU A 83 -9.14 -15.99 -12.88
C LEU A 83 -8.23 -14.98 -13.62
N PRO A 84 -7.58 -15.40 -14.71
CA PRO A 84 -6.55 -14.60 -15.38
C PRO A 84 -7.06 -13.26 -15.92
N ASP A 85 -8.34 -13.18 -16.28
CA ASP A 85 -8.97 -11.99 -16.86
C ASP A 85 -9.39 -10.95 -15.81
N LYS A 86 -9.42 -11.31 -14.52
CA LYS A 86 -9.85 -10.41 -13.43
C LYS A 86 -8.73 -9.46 -13.00
N VAL A 87 -9.09 -8.27 -12.50
CA VAL A 87 -8.13 -7.31 -11.96
C VAL A 87 -7.91 -7.61 -10.48
N VAL A 88 -6.74 -8.11 -10.13
CA VAL A 88 -6.43 -8.52 -8.75
C VAL A 88 -5.53 -7.50 -8.08
N PHE A 89 -5.83 -7.13 -6.83
CA PHE A 89 -4.92 -6.32 -6.03
C PHE A 89 -4.80 -6.79 -4.60
N THR A 90 -3.64 -6.56 -3.99
CA THR A 90 -3.47 -6.68 -2.53
C THR A 90 -3.41 -5.29 -1.91
N TYR A 91 -3.93 -5.16 -0.70
CA TYR A 91 -3.75 -3.97 0.14
C TYR A 91 -2.99 -4.43 1.37
N GLN A 92 -1.79 -3.92 1.65
CA GLN A 92 -0.95 -4.47 2.72
C GLN A 92 -0.25 -3.37 3.52
N GLY A 93 -0.13 -3.58 4.84
CA GLY A 93 0.72 -2.76 5.70
C GLY A 93 2.18 -3.21 5.67
N ASP A 94 3.05 -2.45 6.33
CA ASP A 94 4.49 -2.74 6.47
C ASP A 94 4.79 -4.01 7.27
N GLY A 95 4.11 -4.24 8.38
CA GLY A 95 4.23 -5.49 9.12
C GLY A 95 3.76 -6.70 8.30
N ASP A 96 2.62 -6.57 7.63
CA ASP A 96 2.03 -7.63 6.80
C ASP A 96 2.95 -8.00 5.63
N LEU A 97 3.44 -7.01 4.88
CA LEU A 97 4.21 -7.22 3.66
C LEU A 97 5.71 -7.43 3.92
N ALA A 98 6.31 -6.58 4.75
CA ALA A 98 7.77 -6.52 4.91
C ALA A 98 8.31 -7.35 6.08
N SER A 99 7.43 -7.91 6.93
CA SER A 99 7.82 -8.84 7.99
C SER A 99 7.37 -10.25 7.65
N ILE A 100 6.22 -10.70 8.17
CA ILE A 100 5.77 -12.09 8.03
C ILE A 100 5.46 -12.47 6.56
N GLY A 101 5.07 -11.51 5.72
CA GLY A 101 4.81 -11.71 4.30
C GLY A 101 6.01 -11.47 3.37
N ALA A 102 7.21 -11.24 3.89
CA ALA A 102 8.37 -10.86 3.07
C ALA A 102 8.70 -11.88 1.98
N ALA A 103 8.67 -13.18 2.32
CA ALA A 103 8.90 -14.24 1.34
C ALA A 103 7.80 -14.27 0.27
N GLU A 104 6.55 -14.03 0.65
CA GLU A 104 5.40 -14.09 -0.27
C GLU A 104 5.48 -13.00 -1.33
N ILE A 105 5.77 -11.76 -0.92
CA ILE A 105 5.86 -10.63 -1.85
C ILE A 105 7.09 -10.74 -2.75
N ILE A 106 8.25 -11.18 -2.21
CA ILE A 106 9.47 -11.41 -2.99
C ILE A 106 9.22 -12.47 -4.06
N HIS A 107 8.57 -13.58 -3.70
CA HIS A 107 8.32 -14.66 -4.65
C HIS A 107 7.20 -14.33 -5.64
N ALA A 108 6.19 -13.53 -5.27
CA ALA A 108 5.21 -13.01 -6.22
C ALA A 108 5.87 -12.09 -7.26
N ALA A 109 6.73 -11.18 -6.81
CA ALA A 109 7.55 -10.33 -7.68
C ALA A 109 8.47 -11.17 -8.57
N HIS A 110 9.15 -12.18 -8.02
CA HIS A 110 10.07 -13.05 -8.77
C HIS A 110 9.37 -13.81 -9.90
N ARG A 111 8.16 -14.31 -9.65
CA ARG A 111 7.35 -15.00 -10.66
C ARG A 111 6.69 -14.04 -11.66
N GLY A 112 6.76 -12.73 -11.43
CA GLY A 112 6.08 -11.74 -12.25
C GLY A 112 4.55 -11.90 -12.22
N GLU A 113 4.00 -12.24 -11.05
CA GLU A 113 2.56 -12.43 -10.89
C GLU A 113 1.80 -11.18 -11.34
N LYS A 114 0.74 -11.39 -12.12
CA LYS A 114 0.01 -10.32 -12.80
C LYS A 114 -1.05 -9.69 -11.89
N PHE A 115 -0.65 -9.24 -10.70
CA PHE A 115 -1.51 -8.47 -9.79
C PHE A 115 -0.78 -7.22 -9.30
N THR A 116 -1.55 -6.30 -8.71
CA THR A 116 -1.04 -5.02 -8.20
C THR A 116 -1.03 -5.01 -6.67
N THR A 117 0.09 -4.68 -6.04
CA THR A 117 0.16 -4.49 -4.58
C THR A 117 0.10 -3.01 -4.22
N ILE A 118 -0.85 -2.64 -3.36
CA ILE A 118 -0.89 -1.35 -2.68
C ILE A 118 -0.24 -1.53 -1.31
N PHE A 119 1.02 -1.11 -1.20
CA PHE A 119 1.80 -1.23 0.03
C PHE A 119 1.72 0.07 0.83
N VAL A 120 1.00 0.05 1.95
CA VAL A 120 0.85 1.20 2.85
C VAL A 120 1.93 1.17 3.92
N ASN A 121 2.92 2.04 3.79
CA ASN A 121 4.03 2.15 4.73
C ASN A 121 3.76 3.29 5.73
N ASN A 122 3.35 2.94 6.95
CA ASN A 122 3.17 3.87 8.07
C ASN A 122 4.23 3.66 9.18
N ALA A 123 5.29 2.92 8.86
CA ALA A 123 6.46 2.69 9.72
C ALA A 123 6.12 2.15 11.12
N ILE A 124 4.99 1.44 11.29
CA ILE A 124 4.52 0.93 12.59
C ILE A 124 3.41 -0.13 12.46
N TYR A 125 3.39 -1.13 13.34
CA TYR A 125 2.25 -2.04 13.46
C TYR A 125 1.06 -1.34 14.12
N GLY A 126 0.20 -0.72 13.30
CA GLY A 126 -0.86 0.15 13.80
C GLY A 126 -1.95 -0.57 14.61
N MET A 127 -2.51 -1.65 14.07
CA MET A 127 -3.68 -2.33 14.65
C MET A 127 -3.39 -2.98 16.01
N THR A 128 -2.18 -3.51 16.19
CA THR A 128 -1.79 -4.24 17.38
C THR A 128 -1.32 -3.34 18.52
N GLY A 129 -1.39 -2.01 18.35
CA GLY A 129 -1.03 -1.04 19.39
C GLY A 129 0.38 -0.47 19.25
N GLY A 130 0.92 -0.35 18.04
CA GLY A 130 2.08 0.49 17.77
C GLY A 130 3.44 -0.17 17.96
N GLN A 131 3.57 -1.45 17.64
CA GLN A 131 4.86 -2.17 17.70
C GLN A 131 5.79 -1.75 16.56
N MET A 132 7.09 -1.97 16.76
CA MET A 132 8.11 -1.68 15.76
C MET A 132 7.93 -2.55 14.50
N ALA A 133 7.80 -1.90 13.35
CA ALA A 133 7.75 -2.50 12.03
C ALA A 133 9.14 -2.60 11.38
N PRO A 134 9.33 -3.45 10.35
CA PRO A 134 10.59 -3.49 9.61
C PRO A 134 10.98 -2.14 9.00
N THR A 135 10.01 -1.28 8.68
CA THR A 135 10.20 0.07 8.10
C THR A 135 10.20 1.20 9.15
N THR A 136 10.02 0.90 10.44
CA THR A 136 10.15 1.89 11.54
C THR A 136 11.50 2.58 11.46
N LEU A 137 11.52 3.92 11.50
CA LEU A 137 12.74 4.72 11.36
C LEU A 137 13.68 4.59 12.55
N ILE A 138 14.97 4.86 12.34
CA ILE A 138 15.97 4.92 13.41
C ILE A 138 15.54 5.96 14.45
N GLY A 139 15.60 5.60 15.73
CA GLY A 139 15.18 6.47 16.84
C GLY A 139 13.67 6.66 16.98
N GLN A 140 12.85 6.20 16.04
CA GLN A 140 11.39 6.24 16.18
C GLN A 140 10.96 5.26 17.27
N LYS A 141 10.25 5.78 18.28
CA LYS A 141 9.72 4.99 19.39
C LYS A 141 8.53 4.14 18.95
N ALA A 142 8.44 2.95 19.52
CA ALA A 142 7.33 2.03 19.37
C ALA A 142 7.08 1.31 20.71
N THR A 143 5.95 0.64 20.89
CA THR A 143 5.65 -0.05 22.16
C THR A 143 6.64 -1.17 22.49
N THR A 144 7.21 -1.82 21.45
CA THR A 144 8.30 -2.82 21.59
C THR A 144 9.70 -2.23 21.41
N ALA A 145 9.81 -0.92 21.14
CA ALA A 145 11.08 -0.19 21.04
C ALA A 145 10.96 1.16 21.79
N PRO A 146 10.84 1.14 23.13
CA PRO A 146 10.51 2.33 23.93
C PRO A 146 11.59 3.42 23.88
N TYR A 147 12.83 3.02 23.62
CA TYR A 147 13.98 3.93 23.45
C TYR A 147 14.23 4.33 21.99
N GLY A 148 13.35 3.91 21.07
CA GLY A 148 13.52 4.07 19.64
C GLY A 148 14.13 2.83 18.99
N ARG A 149 13.98 2.71 17.66
CA ARG A 149 14.71 1.69 16.89
C ARG A 149 16.21 1.93 17.00
N ASP A 150 16.91 0.91 17.45
CA ASP A 150 18.37 0.85 17.53
C ASP A 150 18.95 0.05 16.36
N VAL A 151 20.01 0.58 15.72
CA VAL A 151 20.60 -0.03 14.52
C VAL A 151 21.39 -1.29 14.85
N GLU A 152 22.11 -1.30 15.97
CA GLU A 152 22.90 -2.47 16.39
C GLU A 152 21.99 -3.65 16.74
N HIS A 153 20.85 -3.38 17.38
CA HIS A 153 19.90 -4.40 17.77
C HIS A 153 18.98 -4.85 16.63
N SER A 154 18.45 -3.91 15.85
CA SER A 154 17.33 -4.16 14.91
C SER A 154 17.71 -3.96 13.45
N GLY A 155 18.94 -3.52 13.15
CA GLY A 155 19.36 -3.17 11.80
C GLY A 155 18.70 -1.89 11.26
N MET A 156 18.96 -1.60 9.99
CA MET A 156 18.41 -0.44 9.29
C MET A 156 16.95 -0.69 8.85
N PRO A 157 16.09 0.35 8.82
CA PRO A 157 14.72 0.21 8.29
C PRO A 157 14.73 -0.34 6.86
N LEU A 158 13.87 -1.33 6.57
CA LEU A 158 13.88 -2.01 5.28
C LEU A 158 13.36 -1.13 4.15
N LYS A 159 14.16 -1.02 3.09
CA LYS A 159 13.84 -0.35 1.84
C LYS A 159 13.20 -1.31 0.84
N VAL A 160 11.94 -1.66 1.10
CA VAL A 160 11.23 -2.72 0.38
C VAL A 160 11.14 -2.45 -1.11
N SER A 161 10.78 -1.23 -1.52
CA SER A 161 10.64 -0.91 -2.94
C SER A 161 11.98 -0.97 -3.68
N GLU A 162 13.08 -0.51 -3.07
CA GLU A 162 14.42 -0.65 -3.62
C GLU A 162 14.85 -2.12 -3.73
N MET A 163 14.49 -2.95 -2.74
CA MET A 163 14.75 -4.39 -2.80
C MET A 163 13.96 -5.03 -3.97
N LEU A 164 12.66 -4.76 -4.07
CA LEU A 164 11.81 -5.35 -5.11
C LEU A 164 12.13 -4.83 -6.52
N SER A 165 12.62 -3.58 -6.68
CA SER A 165 12.99 -3.05 -8.00
C SER A 165 14.16 -3.80 -8.64
N THR A 166 14.96 -4.53 -7.85
CA THR A 166 16.01 -5.41 -8.37
C THR A 166 15.49 -6.72 -8.97
N ILE A 167 14.21 -7.07 -8.74
CA ILE A 167 13.62 -8.33 -9.19
C ILE A 167 13.00 -8.16 -10.58
N ASP A 168 13.37 -9.02 -11.54
CA ASP A 168 12.98 -8.82 -12.93
C ASP A 168 11.48 -8.89 -13.21
N GLY A 169 10.75 -9.73 -12.48
CA GLY A 169 9.30 -9.82 -12.59
C GLY A 169 8.54 -8.66 -11.97
N ALA A 170 9.18 -7.82 -11.13
CA ALA A 170 8.61 -6.58 -10.62
C ALA A 170 8.77 -5.46 -11.65
N VAL A 171 7.89 -5.44 -12.65
CA VAL A 171 8.00 -4.52 -13.78
C VAL A 171 7.63 -3.08 -13.42
N PHE A 172 6.87 -2.88 -12.34
CA PHE A 172 6.50 -1.54 -11.86
C PHE A 172 6.71 -1.42 -10.35
N VAL A 173 7.54 -0.47 -9.95
CA VAL A 173 7.80 -0.16 -8.54
C VAL A 173 7.83 1.35 -8.38
N GLU A 174 6.85 1.91 -7.70
CA GLU A 174 6.77 3.35 -7.47
C GLU A 174 6.44 3.67 -6.01
N ARG A 175 7.19 4.61 -5.42
CA ARG A 175 6.91 5.15 -4.10
C ARG A 175 6.26 6.52 -4.20
N VAL A 176 5.14 6.67 -3.51
CA VAL A 176 4.31 7.89 -3.46
C VAL A 176 3.90 8.21 -2.02
N SER A 177 3.16 9.29 -1.84
CA SER A 177 2.62 9.67 -0.54
C SER A 177 1.32 10.46 -0.69
N VAL A 178 0.51 10.50 0.36
CA VAL A 178 -0.77 11.21 0.38
C VAL A 178 -0.79 12.35 1.41
N HIS A 179 0.38 12.80 1.89
CA HIS A 179 0.47 13.84 2.91
C HIS A 179 0.02 15.24 2.46
N ASN A 180 -0.04 15.51 1.15
CA ASN A 180 -0.50 16.79 0.61
C ASN A 180 -1.24 16.63 -0.74
N PRO A 181 -2.02 17.64 -1.20
CA PRO A 181 -2.81 17.53 -2.43
C PRO A 181 -2.01 17.23 -3.71
N ALA A 182 -0.78 17.73 -3.82
CA ALA A 182 0.06 17.47 -4.99
C ALA A 182 0.46 15.99 -5.06
N ASN A 183 0.85 15.42 -3.92
CA ASN A 183 1.24 14.02 -3.83
C ASN A 183 0.03 13.06 -3.86
N ILE A 184 -1.16 13.48 -3.43
CA ILE A 184 -2.42 12.74 -3.66
C ILE A 184 -2.66 12.54 -5.16
N ARG A 185 -2.49 13.59 -5.99
CA ARG A 185 -2.62 13.47 -7.45
C ARG A 185 -1.58 12.55 -8.08
N LYS A 186 -0.33 12.60 -7.60
CA LYS A 186 0.74 11.69 -8.04
C LYS A 186 0.43 10.23 -7.66
N THR A 187 -0.05 10.01 -6.43
CA THR A 187 -0.47 8.69 -5.94
C THR A 187 -1.56 8.09 -6.83
N LYS A 188 -2.58 8.87 -7.19
CA LYS A 188 -3.63 8.42 -8.11
C LYS A 188 -3.05 7.95 -9.46
N LYS A 189 -2.11 8.72 -10.02
CA LYS A 189 -1.44 8.37 -11.28
C LYS A 189 -0.66 7.06 -11.16
N ALA A 190 0.10 6.88 -10.08
CA ALA A 190 0.88 5.66 -9.84
C ALA A 190 -0.01 4.43 -9.67
N ILE A 191 -1.09 4.53 -8.89
CA ILE A 191 -2.07 3.45 -8.70
C ILE A 191 -2.73 3.08 -10.05
N LYS A 192 -3.20 4.07 -10.80
CA LYS A 192 -3.78 3.85 -12.14
C LYS A 192 -2.78 3.16 -13.08
N LYS A 193 -1.53 3.64 -13.09
CA LYS A 193 -0.46 3.07 -13.90
C LYS A 193 -0.18 1.61 -13.55
N ALA A 194 -0.15 1.28 -12.26
CA ALA A 194 0.05 -0.10 -11.81
C ALA A 194 -1.07 -1.04 -12.28
N PHE A 195 -2.33 -0.57 -12.27
CA PHE A 195 -3.45 -1.32 -12.84
C PHE A 195 -3.38 -1.44 -14.37
N GLU A 196 -3.00 -0.38 -15.09
CA GLU A 196 -2.79 -0.44 -16.54
C GLU A 196 -1.72 -1.49 -16.93
N ILE A 197 -0.64 -1.57 -16.16
CA ILE A 197 0.44 -2.55 -16.35
C ILE A 197 -0.07 -3.98 -16.13
N GLN A 198 -0.91 -4.17 -15.12
CA GLN A 198 -1.59 -5.43 -14.89
C GLN A 198 -2.51 -5.81 -16.06
N LEU A 199 -3.33 -4.88 -16.55
CA LEU A 199 -4.26 -5.08 -17.66
C LEU A 199 -3.54 -5.43 -18.97
N LYS A 200 -2.35 -4.86 -19.18
CA LYS A 200 -1.44 -5.24 -20.28
C LYS A 200 -0.72 -6.57 -20.07
N GLY A 201 -0.85 -7.18 -18.89
CA GLY A 201 -0.26 -8.47 -18.55
C GLY A 201 1.26 -8.47 -18.47
N LEU A 202 1.89 -7.32 -18.19
CA LEU A 202 3.34 -7.13 -18.28
C LEU A 202 4.12 -7.74 -17.10
N GLY A 203 3.49 -7.86 -15.92
CA GLY A 203 4.13 -8.46 -14.75
C GLY A 203 3.58 -7.92 -13.42
N PHE A 204 4.38 -8.06 -12.37
CA PHE A 204 4.05 -7.63 -11.02
C PHE A 204 4.25 -6.12 -10.85
N GLY A 205 3.27 -5.46 -10.24
CA GLY A 205 3.32 -4.03 -9.93
C GLY A 205 3.11 -3.76 -8.45
N ILE A 206 3.90 -2.86 -7.87
CA ILE A 206 3.75 -2.40 -6.49
C ILE A 206 3.79 -0.88 -6.40
N VAL A 207 2.87 -0.33 -5.62
CA VAL A 207 2.84 1.10 -5.24
C VAL A 207 3.02 1.20 -3.74
N GLU A 208 4.17 1.66 -3.30
CA GLU A 208 4.41 1.99 -1.89
C GLU A 208 3.86 3.39 -1.60
N VAL A 209 2.88 3.48 -0.72
CA VAL A 209 2.29 4.73 -0.27
C VAL A 209 2.74 5.03 1.15
N LEU A 210 3.59 6.05 1.32
CA LEU A 210 3.92 6.56 2.65
C LEU A 210 2.66 7.17 3.28
N SER A 211 2.31 6.67 4.47
CA SER A 211 1.05 6.91 5.15
C SER A 211 1.25 7.32 6.61
N THR A 212 0.29 8.02 7.19
CA THR A 212 0.34 8.47 8.59
C THR A 212 -0.30 7.47 9.54
N CYS A 213 0.22 7.41 10.78
CA CYS A 213 -0.40 6.72 11.91
C CYS A 213 -0.39 7.61 13.18
N PRO A 214 -1.17 8.71 13.21
CA PRO A 214 -1.11 9.71 14.29
C PRO A 214 -1.29 9.09 15.68
N THR A 215 -2.24 8.15 15.82
CA THR A 215 -2.54 7.45 17.07
C THR A 215 -1.32 6.77 17.68
N ASN A 216 -0.63 5.92 16.91
CA ASN A 216 0.48 5.13 17.45
C ASN A 216 1.83 5.88 17.41
N TRP A 217 1.95 6.91 16.58
CA TRP A 217 3.09 7.82 16.66
C TRP A 217 2.99 8.77 17.86
N GLY A 218 1.81 8.94 18.46
CA GLY A 218 1.56 9.91 19.52
C GLY A 218 1.65 11.35 19.04
N ILE A 219 1.29 11.59 17.77
CA ILE A 219 1.40 12.89 17.09
C ILE A 219 0.00 13.34 16.66
N LEU A 220 -0.30 14.64 16.78
CA LEU A 220 -1.57 15.20 16.32
C LEU A 220 -1.79 14.94 14.82
N PRO A 221 -3.04 14.74 14.36
CA PRO A 221 -3.37 14.49 12.96
C PRO A 221 -2.66 15.39 11.95
N THR A 222 -2.69 16.70 12.17
CA THR A 222 -2.06 17.69 11.28
C THR A 222 -0.54 17.61 11.30
N ASP A 223 0.04 17.42 12.47
CA ASP A 223 1.50 17.35 12.65
C ASP A 223 2.07 16.04 12.09
N SER A 224 1.27 14.97 12.05
CA SER A 224 1.67 13.68 11.48
C SER A 224 2.01 13.77 9.99
N LEU A 225 1.32 14.64 9.24
CA LEU A 225 1.60 14.89 7.82
C LEU A 225 2.97 15.56 7.64
N LYS A 226 3.27 16.56 8.48
CA LYS A 226 4.57 17.25 8.50
C LYS A 226 5.68 16.32 8.96
N TRP A 227 5.42 15.47 9.96
CA TRP A 227 6.38 14.48 10.44
C TRP A 227 6.75 13.49 9.34
N LEU A 228 5.77 12.97 8.60
CA LEU A 228 6.00 12.10 7.45
C LEU A 228 6.89 12.80 6.42
N GLU A 229 6.56 14.05 6.08
CA GLU A 229 7.33 14.83 5.09
C GLU A 229 8.79 15.05 5.52
N THR A 230 9.04 15.35 6.79
CA THR A 230 10.40 15.68 7.27
C THR A 230 11.21 14.48 7.73
N ASN A 231 10.59 13.33 8.04
CA ASN A 231 11.30 12.16 8.59
C ASN A 231 11.22 10.94 7.67
N MET A 232 10.04 10.60 7.14
CA MET A 232 9.88 9.41 6.30
C MET A 232 10.38 9.64 4.88
N ILE A 233 10.02 10.75 4.23
CA ILE A 233 10.42 11.02 2.83
C ILE A 233 11.94 11.07 2.64
N PRO A 234 12.74 11.70 3.53
CA PRO A 234 14.19 11.68 3.38
C PRO A 234 14.80 10.27 3.43
N TYR A 235 14.20 9.36 4.20
CA TYR A 235 14.66 7.98 4.29
C TYR A 235 14.13 7.09 3.15
N PHE A 236 12.85 7.29 2.80
CA PHE A 236 12.09 6.61 1.76
C PHE A 236 11.76 7.61 0.63
N PRO A 237 12.71 7.95 -0.25
CA PRO A 237 12.52 8.98 -1.26
C PRO A 237 11.39 8.59 -2.23
N LEU A 238 10.51 9.54 -2.50
CA LEU A 238 9.41 9.38 -3.46
C LEU A 238 9.97 9.28 -4.89
N GLY A 239 9.34 8.49 -5.73
CA GLY A 239 9.71 8.36 -7.13
C GLY A 239 9.44 6.98 -7.71
N ASN A 240 9.53 6.91 -9.04
CA ASN A 240 9.48 5.64 -9.75
C ASN A 240 10.87 4.98 -9.72
N LEU A 241 10.94 3.75 -9.21
CA LEU A 241 12.16 2.97 -9.08
C LEU A 241 12.30 1.94 -10.20
N ARG A 242 11.20 1.55 -10.84
CA ARG A 242 11.16 0.66 -12.00
C ARG A 242 9.88 0.86 -12.80
N MET A 243 10.01 0.93 -14.11
CA MET A 243 8.90 1.05 -15.06
C MET A 243 9.24 0.25 -16.34
N PRO A 244 8.28 -0.44 -16.95
CA PRO A 244 8.52 -1.15 -18.20
C PRO A 244 8.57 -0.14 -19.36
N LYS A 245 9.47 -0.37 -20.32
CA LYS A 245 9.66 0.51 -21.49
C LYS A 245 8.41 0.62 -22.36
N GLU A 246 7.50 -0.35 -22.34
CA GLU A 246 6.26 -0.32 -23.14
C GLU A 246 5.19 0.64 -22.58
N VAL A 247 5.47 1.34 -21.48
CA VAL A 247 4.50 2.20 -20.77
C VAL A 247 5.07 3.59 -20.43
N GLU A 248 6.25 3.95 -20.96
CA GLU A 248 6.76 5.34 -20.98
C GLU A 248 5.88 6.28 -21.82
#